data_AF-A0A929PVQ2-F1
#
_entry.id   AF-A0A929PVQ2-F1
#
_cell.length_a   1.000
_cell.length_b   1.000
_cell.length_c   1.000
_cell.angle_alpha   90.00
_cell.angle_beta   90.00
_cell.angle_gamma   90.00
#
_symmetry.space_group_name_H-M   'P 1'
#
loop_
_entity.id
_entity.type
_entity.pdbx_description
1 polymer ?
#
loop_
_entity_poly.entity_id
_entity_poly.type
_entity_poly.pdbx_seq_one_letter_code
_entity_poly.pdbx_strand_id
1 'polypeptide(L)'
;MTRKIRTTTGWLAIAMPQQLSDITLGQLIAMQSADKLGDLDAVSILSGTPLADLQNILDVKDLEVFNADVASIAHQIKYLYNSDAIPKTVGFMIDGGKREVKVTNNLSMEPAGAYYASRELIADAIAKHIADHGEDDWQETFSPPLTVCAQILAQYFYCRATGKPYNEAAATEFEEQVRQLPITQALPICKYFFLNYPNLSKPRTSFWHRLLQRWSNARG
;
A
#
# COMPACT_ATOMS: atom_id res chain seq x y z
N MET A 1 13.39 -11.84 12.83
CA MET A 1 14.06 -12.34 14.07
C MET A 1 13.43 -11.67 15.27
N THR A 2 13.09 -12.41 16.32
CA THR A 2 12.49 -11.84 17.55
C THR A 2 13.56 -11.64 18.61
N ARG A 3 13.67 -10.42 19.15
CA ARG A 3 14.58 -10.09 20.26
C ARG A 3 13.80 -9.57 21.46
N LYS A 4 14.30 -9.87 22.66
CA LYS A 4 13.72 -9.36 23.91
C LYS A 4 14.55 -8.18 24.40
N ILE A 5 13.90 -7.04 24.59
CA ILE A 5 14.51 -5.80 25.10
C ILE A 5 13.93 -5.50 26.47
N ARG A 6 14.74 -4.93 27.36
CA ARG A 6 14.30 -4.61 28.72
C ARG A 6 13.55 -3.29 28.74
N THR A 7 12.40 -3.29 29.40
CA THR A 7 11.57 -2.09 29.63
C THR A 7 11.51 -1.74 31.11
N THR A 8 10.97 -0.56 31.41
CA THR A 8 10.64 -0.12 32.77
C THR A 8 9.68 -1.08 33.49
N THR A 9 8.85 -1.80 32.74
CA THR A 9 7.79 -2.69 33.25
C THR A 9 8.10 -4.19 33.08
N GLY A 10 9.20 -4.56 32.42
CA GLY A 10 9.55 -5.96 32.19
C GLY A 10 10.42 -6.19 30.94
N TRP A 11 9.96 -7.08 30.06
CA TRP A 11 10.63 -7.42 28.81
C TRP A 11 9.66 -7.29 27.64
N LEU A 12 10.10 -6.63 26.57
CA LEU A 12 9.35 -6.45 25.34
C LEU A 12 9.97 -7.32 24.23
N ALA A 13 9.17 -8.16 23.59
CA ALA A 13 9.61 -8.95 22.45
C ALA A 13 9.31 -8.20 21.15
N ILE A 14 10.36 -7.79 20.44
CA ILE A 14 10.26 -7.08 19.16
C ILE A 14 10.68 -8.04 18.05
N ALA A 15 9.81 -8.20 17.06
CA ALA A 15 10.08 -8.99 15.86
C ALA A 15 10.27 -8.06 14.66
N MET A 16 11.49 -7.96 14.15
CA MET A 16 11.76 -7.18 12.93
C MET A 16 11.60 -8.07 11.69
N PRO A 17 11.00 -7.52 10.61
CA PRO A 17 11.02 -8.13 9.28
C PRO A 17 12.46 -8.42 8.84
N GLN A 18 12.71 -9.53 8.15
CA GLN A 18 14.06 -9.84 7.64
C GLN A 18 14.16 -9.73 6.11
N GLN A 19 13.02 -9.79 5.44
CA GLN A 19 12.89 -9.74 3.99
C GLN A 19 11.66 -8.90 3.63
N LEU A 20 11.62 -8.37 2.42
CA LEU A 20 10.49 -7.55 1.96
C LEU A 20 9.15 -8.27 1.98
N SER A 21 9.11 -9.60 1.82
CA SER A 21 7.86 -10.37 1.87
C SER A 21 7.24 -10.40 3.27
N ASP A 22 7.98 -10.05 4.31
CA ASP A 22 7.48 -9.93 5.68
C ASP A 22 6.85 -8.55 5.93
N ILE A 23 7.03 -7.59 5.01
CA ILE A 23 6.53 -6.22 5.12
C ILE A 23 5.26 -6.08 4.31
N THR A 24 4.22 -5.59 4.96
CA THR A 24 2.93 -5.33 4.33
C THR A 24 2.92 -3.98 3.60
N LEU A 25 2.04 -3.83 2.61
CA LEU A 25 1.80 -2.57 1.93
C LEU A 25 1.43 -1.45 2.93
N GLY A 26 0.60 -1.77 3.92
CA GLY A 26 0.15 -0.84 4.96
C GLY A 26 1.31 -0.30 5.81
N GLN A 27 2.28 -1.14 6.16
CA GLN A 27 3.47 -0.71 6.88
C GLN A 27 4.29 0.29 6.05
N LEU A 28 4.49 0.05 4.76
CA LEU A 28 5.20 1.03 3.93
C LEU A 28 4.41 2.32 3.69
N ILE A 29 3.07 2.25 3.57
CA ILE A 29 2.22 3.43 3.52
C ILE A 29 2.40 4.28 4.77
N ALA A 30 2.41 3.65 5.95
CA ALA A 30 2.61 4.33 7.22
C ALA A 30 3.99 5.00 7.29
N MET A 31 5.05 4.34 6.79
CA MET A 31 6.37 4.97 6.71
C MET A 31 6.42 6.15 5.71
N GLN A 32 5.78 6.02 4.55
CA GLN A 32 5.75 7.10 3.54
C GLN A 32 4.94 8.32 4.01
N SER A 33 3.93 8.09 4.85
CA SER A 33 3.01 9.14 5.33
C SER A 33 3.52 9.85 6.60
N ALA A 34 4.64 9.41 7.16
CA ALA A 34 5.22 10.04 8.36
C ALA A 34 6.04 11.28 7.97
N ASP A 35 5.59 12.47 8.37
CA ASP A 35 6.27 13.74 8.10
C ASP A 35 7.70 13.79 8.67
N LYS A 36 7.92 13.12 9.82
CA LYS A 36 9.23 12.95 10.47
C LYS A 36 9.31 11.53 11.02
N LEU A 37 9.92 10.63 10.25
CA LEU A 37 10.13 9.26 10.68
C LEU A 37 11.34 9.19 11.63
N GLY A 38 11.10 9.15 12.94
CA GLY A 38 12.15 8.84 13.90
C GLY A 38 12.46 7.34 13.90
N ASP A 39 13.61 6.94 14.46
CA ASP A 39 14.02 5.53 14.53
C ASP A 39 12.98 4.67 15.29
N LEU A 40 12.38 5.22 16.36
CA LEU A 40 11.32 4.55 17.12
C LEU A 40 10.03 4.38 16.32
N ASP A 41 9.67 5.36 15.48
CA ASP A 41 8.49 5.27 14.60
C ASP A 41 8.71 4.20 13.54
N ALA A 42 9.91 4.15 12.95
CA ALA A 42 10.28 3.13 11.98
C ALA A 42 10.23 1.73 12.60
N VAL A 43 10.78 1.54 13.80
CA VAL A 43 10.70 0.26 14.54
C VAL A 43 9.24 -0.06 14.89
N SER A 44 8.44 0.90 15.34
CA SER A 44 7.02 0.69 15.67
C SER A 44 6.24 0.17 14.46
N ILE A 45 6.40 0.83 13.32
CA ILE A 45 5.70 0.48 12.08
C ILE A 45 6.17 -0.89 11.56
N LEU A 46 7.49 -1.12 11.46
CA LEU A 46 8.03 -2.34 10.88
C LEU A 46 7.80 -3.58 11.76
N SER A 47 7.90 -3.43 13.09
CA SER A 47 7.69 -4.54 14.02
C SER A 47 6.22 -4.76 14.39
N GLY A 48 5.34 -3.78 14.13
CA GLY A 48 3.96 -3.77 14.63
C GLY A 48 3.86 -3.56 16.14
N THR A 49 4.96 -3.18 16.80
CA THR A 49 4.98 -2.92 18.25
C THR A 49 4.48 -1.50 18.52
N PRO A 50 3.53 -1.28 19.46
CA PRO A 50 3.05 0.05 19.79
C PRO A 50 4.17 1.00 20.21
N LEU A 51 4.17 2.24 19.71
CA LEU A 51 5.18 3.24 20.05
C LEU A 51 5.28 3.49 21.57
N ALA A 52 4.15 3.46 22.27
CA ALA A 52 4.10 3.61 23.73
C ALA A 52 4.92 2.52 24.45
N ASP A 53 4.96 1.30 23.92
CA ASP A 53 5.75 0.21 24.50
C ASP A 53 7.25 0.40 24.22
N LEU A 54 7.59 0.92 23.03
CA LEU A 54 8.97 1.24 22.68
C LEU A 54 9.53 2.42 23.50
N GLN A 55 8.68 3.41 23.83
CA GLN A 55 9.06 4.54 24.68
C GLN A 55 9.37 4.12 26.13
N ASN A 56 8.96 2.92 26.56
CA ASN A 56 9.26 2.35 27.86
C ASN A 56 10.59 1.56 27.91
N ILE A 57 11.33 1.50 26.80
CA ILE A 57 12.65 0.84 26.74
C ILE A 57 13.66 1.63 27.58
N LEU A 58 14.43 0.91 28.40
CA LEU A 58 15.36 1.52 29.35
C LEU A 58 16.62 2.10 28.68
N ASP A 59 17.14 1.41 27.65
CA ASP A 59 18.30 1.86 26.88
C ASP A 59 17.97 1.81 25.39
N VAL A 60 17.93 2.99 24.75
CA VAL A 60 17.67 3.13 23.31
C VAL A 60 18.76 2.46 22.47
N LYS A 61 19.98 2.27 23.02
CA LYS A 61 21.06 1.55 22.33
C LYS A 61 20.72 0.09 22.07
N ASP A 62 19.83 -0.52 22.84
CA ASP A 62 19.35 -1.88 22.58
C ASP A 62 18.61 -2.00 21.24
N LEU A 63 18.17 -0.88 20.65
CA LEU A 63 17.52 -0.82 19.34
C LEU A 63 18.51 -0.68 18.17
N GLU A 64 19.75 -0.25 18.41
CA GLU A 64 20.78 -0.13 17.35
C GLU A 64 21.01 -1.46 16.62
N VAL A 65 20.73 -2.57 17.29
CA VAL A 65 20.83 -3.92 16.74
C VAL A 65 19.92 -4.16 15.54
N PHE A 66 18.86 -3.35 15.37
CA PHE A 66 17.95 -3.42 14.25
C PHE A 66 18.34 -2.49 13.08
N ASN A 67 19.32 -1.60 13.26
CA ASN A 67 19.71 -0.63 12.22
C ASN A 67 20.15 -1.32 10.92
N ALA A 68 20.87 -2.44 11.02
CA ALA A 68 21.28 -3.23 9.86
C ALA A 68 20.08 -3.84 9.12
N ASP A 69 19.07 -4.32 9.84
CA ASP A 69 17.84 -4.88 9.26
C ASP A 69 17.04 -3.79 8.55
N VAL A 70 16.86 -2.62 9.19
CA VAL A 70 16.17 -1.46 8.60
C VAL A 70 16.89 -0.96 7.34
N ALA A 71 18.21 -0.81 7.39
CA ALA A 71 18.99 -0.37 6.23
C ALA A 71 18.93 -1.39 5.06
N SER A 72 18.98 -2.69 5.38
CA SER A 72 18.81 -3.76 4.39
C SER A 72 17.45 -3.71 3.72
N ILE A 73 16.37 -3.54 4.51
CA ILE A 73 15.00 -3.38 4.02
C ILE A 73 14.90 -2.15 3.09
N ALA A 74 15.41 -1.00 3.52
CA ALA A 74 15.39 0.23 2.72
C ALA A 74 16.09 0.04 1.37
N HIS A 75 17.25 -0.63 1.37
CA HIS A 75 17.95 -0.98 0.13
C HIS A 75 17.09 -1.90 -0.75
N GLN A 76 16.49 -2.96 -0.19
CA GLN A 76 15.64 -3.88 -0.95
C GLN A 76 14.40 -3.19 -1.55
N ILE A 77 13.74 -2.28 -0.83
CA ILE A 77 12.56 -1.53 -1.32
C ILE A 77 12.92 -0.79 -2.61
N LYS A 78 14.10 -0.16 -2.67
CA LYS A 78 14.58 0.56 -3.86
C LYS A 78 14.64 -0.35 -5.11
N TYR A 79 15.04 -1.62 -4.97
CA TYR A 79 15.08 -2.55 -6.11
C TYR A 79 13.71 -3.12 -6.46
N LEU A 80 12.78 -3.22 -5.50
CA LEU A 80 11.45 -3.75 -5.77
C LEU A 80 10.70 -2.89 -6.81
N TYR A 81 10.86 -1.57 -6.77
CA TYR A 81 10.31 -0.66 -7.78
C TYR A 81 10.82 -0.96 -9.20
N ASN A 82 12.02 -1.53 -9.32
CA ASN A 82 12.64 -1.86 -10.60
C ASN A 82 12.30 -3.27 -11.10
N SER A 83 11.55 -4.07 -10.35
CA SER A 83 11.15 -5.41 -10.77
C SER A 83 9.90 -5.37 -11.65
N ASP A 84 9.88 -6.20 -12.70
CA ASP A 84 8.74 -6.36 -13.62
C ASP A 84 8.00 -7.70 -13.42
N ALA A 85 8.41 -8.49 -12.43
CA ALA A 85 7.80 -9.79 -12.15
C ALA A 85 6.46 -9.62 -11.43
N ILE A 86 5.36 -9.83 -12.15
CA ILE A 86 4.00 -9.80 -11.60
C ILE A 86 3.66 -11.17 -11.00
N PRO A 87 3.23 -11.27 -9.73
CA PRO A 87 2.79 -12.53 -9.14
C PRO A 87 1.55 -13.07 -9.86
N LYS A 88 1.43 -14.39 -9.99
CA LYS A 88 0.27 -15.04 -10.64
C LYS A 88 -0.96 -15.13 -9.74
N THR A 89 -0.75 -15.13 -8.43
CA THR A 89 -1.79 -15.29 -7.41
C THR A 89 -1.45 -14.47 -6.17
N VAL A 90 -2.49 -14.01 -5.48
CA VAL A 90 -2.39 -13.27 -4.21
C VAL A 90 -3.36 -13.91 -3.21
N GLY A 91 -2.92 -14.05 -1.96
CA GLY A 91 -3.74 -14.61 -0.88
C GLY A 91 -4.39 -13.51 -0.03
N PHE A 92 -5.68 -13.67 0.28
CA PHE A 92 -6.42 -12.82 1.21
C PHE A 92 -7.00 -13.64 2.35
N MET A 93 -7.17 -13.02 3.52
CA MET A 93 -7.91 -13.60 4.65
C MET A 93 -9.32 -13.01 4.67
N ILE A 94 -10.29 -13.73 4.12
CA ILE A 94 -11.68 -13.26 3.97
C ILE A 94 -12.58 -14.16 4.81
N ASP A 95 -13.41 -13.56 5.67
CA ASP A 95 -14.37 -14.28 6.52
C ASP A 95 -13.74 -15.43 7.34
N GLY A 96 -12.49 -15.23 7.80
CA GLY A 96 -11.73 -16.24 8.55
C GLY A 96 -11.10 -17.36 7.71
N GLY A 97 -11.32 -17.37 6.39
CA GLY A 97 -10.73 -18.32 5.45
C GLY A 97 -9.63 -17.71 4.58
N LYS A 98 -8.59 -18.48 4.28
CA LYS A 98 -7.59 -18.11 3.27
C LYS A 98 -8.16 -18.31 1.88
N ARG A 99 -8.17 -17.27 1.06
CA ARG A 99 -8.62 -17.30 -0.34
C ARG A 99 -7.51 -16.85 -1.26
N GLU A 100 -7.18 -17.68 -2.25
CA GLU A 100 -6.23 -17.32 -3.30
C GLU A 100 -6.97 -16.76 -4.52
N VAL A 101 -6.53 -15.60 -4.97
CA VAL A 101 -7.08 -14.88 -6.11
C VAL A 101 -6.04 -14.84 -7.22
N LYS A 102 -6.45 -15.21 -8.44
CA LYS A 102 -5.59 -15.11 -9.62
C LYS A 102 -5.40 -13.64 -10.01
N VAL A 103 -4.16 -13.28 -10.28
CA VAL A 103 -3.80 -12.00 -10.88
C VAL A 103 -3.88 -12.16 -12.39
N THR A 104 -4.85 -11.48 -12.99
CA THR A 104 -4.98 -11.40 -14.44
C THR A 104 -4.25 -10.16 -14.93
N ASN A 105 -3.37 -10.32 -15.92
CA ASN A 105 -2.70 -9.21 -16.63
C ASN A 105 -3.67 -8.43 -17.54
N ASN A 106 -4.98 -8.65 -17.43
CA ASN A 106 -5.96 -7.89 -18.19
C ASN A 106 -6.34 -6.62 -17.40
N LEU A 107 -6.00 -5.45 -17.96
CA LEU A 107 -6.35 -4.13 -17.44
C LEU A 107 -7.83 -3.79 -17.63
N SER A 108 -8.56 -4.55 -18.45
CA SER A 108 -10.02 -4.54 -18.45
C SER A 108 -10.51 -5.12 -17.13
N MET A 109 -10.45 -4.31 -16.08
CA MET A 109 -11.01 -4.66 -14.79
C MET A 109 -12.51 -4.86 -14.96
N GLU A 110 -12.96 -6.08 -14.69
CA GLU A 110 -14.38 -6.37 -14.60
C GLU A 110 -14.79 -6.35 -13.12
N PRO A 111 -15.88 -5.65 -12.77
CA PRO A 111 -16.82 -4.93 -13.65
C PRO A 111 -16.40 -3.49 -13.98
N ALA A 112 -17.06 -2.88 -14.97
CA ALA A 112 -16.73 -1.55 -15.49
C ALA A 112 -16.61 -0.45 -14.41
N GLY A 113 -17.36 -0.55 -13.31
CA GLY A 113 -17.23 0.36 -12.17
C GLY A 113 -15.83 0.36 -11.55
N ALA A 114 -15.22 -0.81 -11.36
CA ALA A 114 -13.86 -0.95 -10.84
C ALA A 114 -12.81 -0.35 -11.79
N TYR A 115 -13.03 -0.50 -13.10
CA TYR A 115 -12.20 0.10 -14.14
C TYR A 115 -12.26 1.64 -14.09
N TYR A 116 -13.44 2.24 -14.03
CA TYR A 116 -13.57 3.70 -13.97
C TYR A 116 -12.98 4.28 -12.68
N ALA A 117 -13.22 3.64 -11.53
CA ALA A 117 -12.63 4.07 -10.26
C ALA A 117 -11.10 4.03 -10.29
N SER A 118 -10.52 2.92 -10.78
CA SER A 118 -9.06 2.78 -10.92
C SER A 118 -8.47 3.76 -11.92
N ARG A 119 -9.18 4.02 -13.03
CA ARG A 119 -8.78 5.02 -14.03
C ARG A 119 -8.63 6.40 -13.42
N GLU A 120 -9.62 6.82 -12.63
CA GLU A 120 -9.65 8.15 -12.02
C GLU A 120 -8.49 8.31 -11.03
N LEU A 121 -8.27 7.31 -10.18
CA LEU A 121 -7.14 7.25 -9.24
C LEU A 121 -5.77 7.35 -9.93
N ILE A 122 -5.56 6.58 -11.00
CA ILE A 122 -4.31 6.59 -11.78
C ILE A 122 -4.10 7.96 -12.43
N ALA A 123 -5.13 8.50 -13.08
CA ALA A 123 -5.05 9.78 -13.77
C ALA A 123 -4.76 10.93 -12.81
N ASP A 124 -5.41 10.97 -11.64
CA ASP A 124 -5.19 12.03 -10.65
C ASP A 124 -3.79 11.94 -10.02
N ALA A 125 -3.28 10.74 -9.76
CA ALA A 125 -1.92 10.56 -9.25
C ALA A 125 -0.85 11.02 -10.26
N ILE A 126 -1.03 10.71 -11.54
CA ILE A 126 -0.12 11.16 -12.61
C ILE A 126 -0.21 12.68 -12.79
N ALA A 127 -1.42 13.23 -12.84
CA ALA A 127 -1.61 14.68 -12.99
C ALA A 127 -0.99 15.46 -11.84
N LYS A 128 -1.07 14.93 -10.61
CA LYS A 128 -0.39 15.51 -9.45
C LYS A 128 1.13 15.47 -9.59
N HIS A 129 1.70 14.33 -9.98
CA HIS A 129 3.15 14.22 -10.21
C HIS A 129 3.64 15.21 -11.27
N ILE A 130 2.93 15.33 -12.39
CA ILE A 130 3.25 16.28 -13.46
C ILE A 130 3.17 17.73 -12.94
N ALA A 131 2.17 18.06 -12.13
CA ALA A 131 2.06 19.40 -11.54
C ALA A 131 3.21 19.74 -10.59
N ASP A 132 3.70 18.75 -9.84
CA ASP A 132 4.76 18.93 -8.83
C ASP A 132 6.18 18.87 -9.43
N HIS A 133 6.39 18.09 -10.50
CA HIS A 133 7.71 17.75 -11.05
C HIS A 133 7.93 18.13 -12.52
N GLY A 134 6.90 18.60 -13.21
CA GLY A 134 6.96 18.91 -14.64
C GLY A 134 6.50 17.75 -15.54
N GLU A 135 6.20 18.08 -16.80
CA GLU A 135 5.70 17.12 -17.80
C GLU A 135 6.83 16.35 -18.50
N ASP A 136 8.03 16.93 -18.57
CA ASP A 136 9.18 16.33 -19.25
C ASP A 136 9.64 15.05 -18.54
N ASP A 137 9.70 13.94 -19.27
CA ASP A 137 10.14 12.62 -18.81
C ASP A 137 9.49 12.14 -17.49
N TRP A 138 8.23 12.57 -17.24
CA TRP A 138 7.53 12.28 -15.99
C TRP A 138 7.44 10.78 -15.71
N GLN A 139 7.34 9.94 -16.75
CA GLN A 139 7.28 8.48 -16.63
C GLN A 139 8.55 7.86 -16.04
N GLU A 140 9.73 8.46 -16.28
CA GLU A 140 11.01 7.96 -15.77
C GLU A 140 11.20 8.27 -14.27
N THR A 141 10.58 9.35 -13.81
CA THR A 141 10.66 9.82 -12.42
C THR A 141 9.44 9.42 -11.58
N PHE A 142 8.38 8.92 -12.22
CA PHE A 142 7.12 8.59 -11.56
C PHE A 142 7.26 7.36 -10.67
N SER A 143 7.12 7.58 -9.37
CA SER A 143 6.95 6.53 -8.37
C SER A 143 5.50 6.55 -7.88
N PRO A 144 4.70 5.51 -8.16
CA PRO A 144 3.30 5.46 -7.73
C PRO A 144 3.15 5.69 -6.21
N PRO A 145 2.26 6.58 -5.76
CA PRO A 145 1.97 6.71 -4.33
C PRO A 145 1.42 5.40 -3.77
N LEU A 146 1.97 4.90 -2.66
CA LEU A 146 1.60 3.59 -2.11
C LEU A 146 0.13 3.54 -1.65
N THR A 147 -0.42 4.67 -1.21
CA THR A 147 -1.83 4.83 -0.86
C THR A 147 -2.73 4.60 -2.08
N VAL A 148 -2.38 5.20 -3.22
CA VAL A 148 -3.12 5.02 -4.47
C VAL A 148 -2.97 3.57 -4.97
N CYS A 149 -1.81 2.95 -4.77
CA CYS A 149 -1.67 1.51 -5.02
C CYS A 149 -2.65 0.66 -4.22
N ALA A 150 -2.80 0.91 -2.92
CA ALA A 150 -3.77 0.17 -2.10
C ALA A 150 -5.20 0.34 -2.63
N GLN A 151 -5.58 1.56 -2.99
CA GLN A 151 -6.90 1.87 -3.52
C GLN A 151 -7.19 1.15 -4.84
N ILE A 152 -6.28 1.23 -5.82
CA ILE A 152 -6.43 0.56 -7.12
C ILE A 152 -6.56 -0.95 -6.93
N LEU A 153 -5.69 -1.54 -6.10
CA LEU A 153 -5.72 -2.97 -5.82
C LEU A 153 -7.01 -3.37 -5.09
N ALA A 154 -7.58 -2.50 -4.27
CA ALA A 154 -8.87 -2.76 -3.62
C ALA A 154 -10.01 -2.84 -4.63
N GLN A 155 -10.07 -1.90 -5.58
CA GLN A 155 -11.02 -1.94 -6.70
C GLN A 155 -10.84 -3.21 -7.54
N TYR A 156 -9.59 -3.59 -7.80
CA TYR A 156 -9.24 -4.75 -8.63
C TYR A 156 -9.59 -6.10 -7.99
N PHE A 157 -9.31 -6.24 -6.70
CA PHE A 157 -9.42 -7.53 -6.01
C PHE A 157 -10.77 -7.75 -5.33
N TYR A 158 -11.52 -6.70 -4.97
CA TYR A 158 -12.73 -6.81 -4.15
C TYR A 158 -13.70 -7.89 -4.64
N CYS A 159 -14.15 -7.84 -5.90
CA CYS A 159 -15.12 -8.81 -6.42
C CYS A 159 -14.55 -10.23 -6.46
N ARG A 160 -13.27 -10.39 -6.80
CA ARG A 160 -12.63 -11.70 -6.94
C ARG A 160 -12.31 -12.34 -5.59
N ALA A 161 -11.93 -11.53 -4.62
CA ALA A 161 -11.61 -11.95 -3.25
C ALA A 161 -12.87 -12.22 -2.42
N THR A 162 -13.93 -11.43 -2.60
CA THR A 162 -15.15 -11.60 -1.80
C THR A 162 -16.20 -12.45 -2.50
N GLY A 163 -16.21 -12.51 -3.84
CA GLY A 163 -17.30 -13.09 -4.62
C GLY A 163 -18.56 -12.24 -4.65
N LYS A 164 -18.54 -11.03 -4.07
CA LYS A 164 -19.67 -10.10 -4.01
C LYS A 164 -19.74 -9.25 -5.30
N PRO A 165 -20.93 -8.75 -5.68
CA PRO A 165 -21.05 -7.78 -6.75
C PRO A 165 -20.31 -6.49 -6.39
N TYR A 166 -19.78 -5.80 -7.39
CA TYR A 166 -19.03 -4.57 -7.17
C TYR A 166 -19.88 -3.51 -6.50
N ASN A 167 -19.30 -2.95 -5.43
CA ASN A 167 -19.82 -1.81 -4.71
C ASN A 167 -18.61 -0.97 -4.33
N GLU A 168 -18.59 0.29 -4.77
CA GLU A 168 -17.44 1.18 -4.61
C GLU A 168 -17.11 1.47 -3.14
N ALA A 169 -18.13 1.61 -2.28
CA ALA A 169 -17.93 1.82 -0.85
C ALA A 169 -17.32 0.57 -0.19
N ALA A 170 -17.86 -0.62 -0.49
CA ALA A 170 -17.33 -1.87 0.02
C ALA A 170 -15.92 -2.18 -0.53
N ALA A 171 -15.63 -1.81 -1.78
CA ALA A 171 -14.29 -1.90 -2.35
C ALA A 171 -13.31 -0.93 -1.69
N THR A 172 -13.78 0.26 -1.27
CA THR A 172 -12.98 1.20 -0.46
C THR A 172 -12.69 0.63 0.92
N GLU A 173 -13.67 0.05 1.60
CA GLU A 173 -13.45 -0.64 2.89
C GLU A 173 -12.50 -1.84 2.75
N PHE A 174 -12.51 -2.50 1.59
CA PHE A 174 -11.60 -3.60 1.26
C PHE A 174 -10.13 -3.18 1.16
N GLU A 175 -9.83 -1.87 1.09
CA GLU A 175 -8.46 -1.35 1.12
C GLU A 175 -7.71 -1.84 2.36
N GLU A 176 -8.36 -1.96 3.52
CA GLU A 176 -7.72 -2.46 4.73
C GLU A 176 -7.22 -3.90 4.59
N GLN A 177 -7.92 -4.74 3.82
CA GLN A 177 -7.47 -6.10 3.50
C GLN A 177 -6.28 -6.09 2.53
N VAL A 178 -6.28 -5.17 1.57
CA VAL A 178 -5.18 -4.97 0.63
C VAL A 178 -3.92 -4.47 1.32
N ARG A 179 -4.07 -3.59 2.33
CA ARG A 179 -2.94 -3.09 3.14
C ARG A 179 -2.20 -4.21 3.85
N GLN A 180 -2.83 -5.35 4.14
CA GLN A 180 -2.18 -6.52 4.74
C GLN A 180 -1.36 -7.35 3.76
N LEU A 181 -1.45 -7.08 2.44
CA LEU A 181 -0.68 -7.83 1.46
C LEU A 181 0.82 -7.54 1.60
N PRO A 182 1.69 -8.56 1.44
CA PRO A 182 3.12 -8.32 1.29
C PRO A 182 3.40 -7.34 0.15
N ILE A 183 4.31 -6.39 0.38
CA ILE A 183 4.64 -5.38 -0.65
C ILE A 183 5.16 -6.04 -1.93
N THR A 184 5.88 -7.15 -1.81
CA THR A 184 6.41 -7.93 -2.94
C THR A 184 5.31 -8.50 -3.84
N GLN A 185 4.09 -8.63 -3.33
CA GLN A 185 2.93 -9.05 -4.11
C GLN A 185 2.14 -7.85 -4.63
N ALA A 186 1.97 -6.81 -3.81
CA ALA A 186 1.15 -5.66 -4.15
C ALA A 186 1.80 -4.74 -5.21
N LEU A 187 3.07 -4.36 -4.99
CA LEU A 187 3.72 -3.31 -5.76
C LEU A 187 3.90 -3.66 -7.24
N PRO A 188 4.32 -4.88 -7.64
CA PRO A 188 4.47 -5.21 -9.06
C PRO A 188 3.14 -5.15 -9.83
N ILE A 189 2.04 -5.57 -9.19
CA ILE A 189 0.69 -5.49 -9.78
C ILE A 189 0.30 -4.03 -9.95
N CYS A 190 0.50 -3.20 -8.93
CA CYS A 190 0.20 -1.77 -9.00
C CYS A 190 1.00 -1.07 -10.10
N LYS A 191 2.32 -1.30 -10.16
CA LYS A 191 3.20 -0.75 -11.20
C LYS A 191 2.71 -1.14 -12.59
N TYR A 192 2.30 -2.39 -12.78
CA TYR A 192 1.72 -2.83 -14.05
C TYR A 192 0.49 -2.01 -14.45
N PHE A 193 -0.41 -1.73 -13.50
CA PHE A 193 -1.57 -0.87 -13.74
C PHE A 193 -1.19 0.55 -14.14
N PHE A 194 -0.21 1.16 -13.49
CA PHE A 194 0.25 2.52 -13.83
C PHE A 194 0.95 2.59 -15.19
N LEU A 195 1.85 1.64 -15.50
CA LEU A 195 2.64 1.66 -16.72
C LEU A 195 1.87 1.26 -17.98
N ASN A 196 0.91 0.35 -17.85
CA ASN A 196 0.21 -0.21 -19.00
C ASN A 196 -1.17 0.40 -19.21
N TYR A 197 -1.57 1.40 -18.41
CA TYR A 197 -2.91 1.96 -18.48
C TYR A 197 -3.21 2.58 -19.86
N PRO A 198 -4.24 2.11 -20.60
CA PRO A 198 -4.56 2.66 -21.91
C PRO A 198 -5.24 4.02 -21.81
N ASN A 199 -4.93 4.93 -22.73
CA ASN A 199 -5.64 6.21 -22.95
C ASN A 199 -5.69 7.17 -21.74
N LEU A 200 -4.52 7.55 -21.20
CA LEU A 200 -4.40 8.71 -20.28
C LEU A 200 -4.78 10.04 -20.96
N SER A 201 -4.93 10.07 -22.29
CA SER A 201 -5.23 11.25 -23.11
C SER A 201 -6.72 11.63 -23.19
N LYS A 202 -7.65 10.87 -22.59
CA LYS A 202 -9.09 11.17 -22.70
C LYS A 202 -9.63 11.96 -21.50
N PRO A 203 -10.38 13.05 -21.73
CA PRO A 203 -10.76 14.02 -20.71
C PRO A 203 -11.61 13.43 -19.58
N ARG A 204 -11.44 14.05 -18.41
CA ARG A 204 -12.08 13.77 -17.12
C ARG A 204 -13.60 13.68 -17.23
N THR A 205 -14.16 12.60 -16.71
CA THR A 205 -15.51 12.61 -16.13
C THR A 205 -15.35 12.22 -14.68
N SER A 206 -15.16 13.19 -13.80
CA SER A 206 -14.93 12.90 -12.38
C SER A 206 -16.18 12.30 -11.76
N PHE A 207 -16.11 11.02 -11.40
CA PHE A 207 -17.16 10.36 -10.63
C PHE A 207 -17.01 10.68 -9.13
N TRP A 208 -15.78 10.91 -8.65
CA TRP A 208 -15.52 11.35 -7.27
C TRP A 208 -16.17 12.69 -6.92
N HIS A 209 -16.22 13.65 -7.85
CA HIS A 209 -16.97 14.89 -7.63
C HIS A 209 -18.47 14.67 -7.41
N ARG A 210 -19.08 13.67 -8.07
CA ARG A 210 -20.50 13.32 -7.86
C ARG A 210 -20.74 12.66 -6.50
N LEU A 211 -19.79 11.86 -6.03
CA LEU A 211 -19.88 11.20 -4.73
C LEU A 211 -19.68 12.22 -3.59
N LEU A 212 -18.69 13.11 -3.69
CA LEU A 212 -18.45 14.19 -2.74
C LEU A 212 -19.62 15.19 -2.69
N GLN A 213 -20.23 15.53 -3.83
CA GLN A 213 -21.44 16.34 -3.87
C GLN A 213 -22.65 15.66 -3.21
N ARG A 214 -22.77 14.33 -3.35
CA ARG A 214 -23.83 13.57 -2.65
C ARG A 214 -23.62 13.53 -1.14
N TRP A 215 -22.37 13.50 -0.68
CA TRP A 215 -22.04 13.57 0.74
C TRP A 215 -22.22 14.98 1.33
N SER A 216 -21.92 16.05 0.59
CA SER A 216 -22.19 17.42 1.04
C SER A 216 -23.70 17.72 1.09
N ASN A 217 -24.48 17.16 0.17
CA ASN A 217 -25.93 17.36 0.12
C ASN A 217 -26.72 16.44 1.06
N ALA A 218 -26.08 15.48 1.73
CA ALA A 218 -26.71 14.61 2.74
C ALA A 218 -26.58 15.16 4.18
N ARG A 219 -25.95 16.33 4.35
CA ARG A 219 -25.85 17.09 5.62
C ARG A 219 -26.60 18.45 5.57
N GLY A 220 -27.49 18.64 4.60
CA GLY A 220 -28.36 19.81 4.47
C GLY A 220 -29.81 19.47 4.76
#